data_AF-A0A6F9ABE4-F1
#
_entry.id   AF-A0A6F9ABE4-F1
#
_cell.length_a   1.000
_cell.length_b   1.000
_cell.length_c   1.000
_cell.angle_alpha   90.00
_cell.angle_beta   90.00
_cell.angle_gamma   90.00
#
_symmetry.space_group_name_H-M   'P 1'
#
loop_
_entity.id
_entity.type
_entity.pdbx_description
1 polymer ?
#
loop_
_entity_poly.entity_id
_entity_poly.type
_entity_poly.pdbx_seq_one_letter_code
_entity_poly.pdbx_strand_id
1 'polypeptide(L)'
;MAAKPALSLLLAVLACTGPARSSPPLLLRPRERERDLGVVNIAVVHSGSSLLPETAAAGGTGAMGGPVGPQGRGASSSLATVAVSAPLASASAALVGDSVMTQYGPANVIYLTVNESSPASLLLQLCELLATTPLQGLVFEEERPPPPNQAPLAPMLEFVSAQTGVPVVAVGGGAGLGREPQESGSIYLQFTCSTAMQLDVVFEVLEEFDWTSFSVVATRHHGYEDFLAMVEALTDGSFIGWEKKGVVMLNVTDDPGGTRTSRLLKENEAQVRLLYCSQEEAALIFKAAWASGQAGHSHMWFAVGPALSGLGLEGLPKALFAVRPQGWRDEPRRRIAKGVSVLTHGAMALRKEYGWARGPHYFAGNCQTDGNQTQRVPDRIR
;
A
#
# COMPACT_ATOMS: atom_id res chain seq x y z
N MET A 1 7.19 43.39 -29.27
CA MET A 1 5.82 42.91 -29.58
C MET A 1 6.00 41.63 -30.38
N ALA A 2 5.55 40.44 -30.02
CA ALA A 2 4.24 40.07 -29.51
C ALA A 2 4.33 38.91 -28.48
N ALA A 3 3.24 38.73 -27.73
CA ALA A 3 3.12 37.87 -26.56
C ALA A 3 2.59 36.46 -26.89
N LYS A 4 3.17 35.46 -26.19
CA LYS A 4 2.61 34.19 -25.66
C LYS A 4 1.57 33.37 -26.48
N PRO A 5 1.86 32.07 -26.70
CA PRO A 5 0.86 31.02 -26.85
C PRO A 5 0.83 30.12 -25.59
N ALA A 6 0.58 30.69 -24.41
CA ALA A 6 0.49 29.91 -23.15
C ALA A 6 -0.95 29.71 -22.66
N LEU A 7 -1.93 30.32 -23.35
CA LEU A 7 -3.33 30.33 -22.93
C LEU A 7 -4.17 29.19 -23.52
N SER A 8 -3.70 28.55 -24.59
CA SER A 8 -4.50 27.52 -25.30
C SER A 8 -4.47 26.15 -24.62
N LEU A 9 -3.38 25.81 -23.90
CA LEU A 9 -3.27 24.50 -23.25
C LEU A 9 -4.01 24.45 -21.90
N LEU A 10 -4.01 25.56 -21.16
CA LEU A 10 -4.73 25.70 -19.89
C LEU A 10 -6.25 25.66 -20.07
N LEU A 11 -6.77 26.18 -21.19
CA LEU A 11 -8.19 26.11 -21.53
C LEU A 11 -8.62 24.69 -21.96
N ALA A 12 -7.73 23.91 -22.58
CA ALA A 12 -8.02 22.52 -22.96
C ALA A 12 -8.10 21.58 -21.75
N VAL A 13 -7.28 21.80 -20.71
CA VAL A 13 -7.33 21.01 -19.47
C VAL A 13 -8.57 21.34 -18.62
N LEU A 14 -9.04 22.59 -18.65
CA LEU A 14 -10.27 23.01 -17.96
C LEU A 14 -11.57 22.48 -18.59
N ALA A 15 -11.54 22.05 -19.87
CA ALA A 15 -12.71 21.50 -20.56
C ALA A 15 -12.98 20.02 -20.21
N CYS A 16 -12.00 19.29 -19.64
CA CYS A 16 -12.16 17.89 -19.21
C CYS A 16 -12.53 17.73 -17.73
N THR A 17 -12.58 18.84 -16.97
CA THR A 17 -13.09 18.85 -15.60
C THR A 17 -14.48 19.49 -15.60
N GLY A 18 -15.51 18.68 -15.86
CA GLY A 18 -16.88 19.11 -15.60
C GLY A 18 -17.04 19.57 -14.14
N PRO A 19 -17.95 20.51 -13.84
CA PRO A 19 -18.13 20.99 -12.47
C PRO A 19 -18.45 19.80 -11.57
N ALA A 20 -17.65 19.63 -10.51
CA ALA A 20 -17.94 18.69 -9.44
C ALA A 20 -19.28 19.11 -8.81
N ARG A 21 -20.37 18.51 -9.27
CA ARG A 21 -21.67 18.62 -8.61
C ARG A 21 -21.52 17.92 -7.26
N SER A 22 -21.52 18.70 -6.19
CA SER A 22 -21.85 18.17 -4.88
C SER A 22 -23.25 17.58 -4.97
N SER A 23 -23.34 16.26 -4.81
CA SER A 23 -24.62 15.61 -4.53
C SER A 23 -25.22 16.29 -3.29
N PRO A 24 -26.51 16.67 -3.29
CA PRO A 24 -27.13 17.13 -2.06
C PRO A 24 -27.06 16.00 -1.02
N PRO A 25 -27.01 16.31 0.29
CA PRO A 25 -27.14 15.29 1.32
C PRO A 25 -28.59 14.82 1.29
N LEU A 26 -28.89 13.86 0.42
CA LEU A 26 -30.15 13.15 0.46
C LEU A 26 -30.12 12.26 1.71
N LEU A 27 -30.54 12.84 2.83
CA LEU A 27 -31.04 12.09 3.98
C LEU A 27 -32.33 11.37 3.56
N LEU A 28 -32.20 10.37 2.70
CA LEU A 28 -33.24 9.40 2.45
C LEU A 28 -33.27 8.49 3.67
N ARG A 29 -34.35 8.60 4.45
CA ARG A 29 -34.73 7.51 5.36
C ARG A 29 -34.75 6.22 4.54
N PRO A 30 -34.02 5.16 4.94
CA PRO A 30 -34.05 3.89 4.22
C PRO A 30 -35.51 3.42 4.10
N ARG A 31 -35.92 3.06 2.88
CA ARG A 31 -37.21 2.38 2.68
C ARG A 31 -37.16 1.07 3.47
N GLU A 32 -38.26 0.67 4.10
CA GLU A 32 -38.32 -0.53 4.96
C GLU A 32 -37.85 -1.83 4.28
N ARG A 33 -37.78 -1.87 2.94
CA ARG A 33 -37.24 -2.98 2.14
C ARG A 33 -35.71 -3.08 2.10
N GLU A 34 -34.99 -2.05 2.54
CA GLU A 34 -33.52 -1.98 2.59
C GLU A 34 -32.95 -2.47 3.93
N ARG A 35 -33.81 -2.66 4.94
CA ARG A 35 -33.43 -3.13 6.28
C ARG A 35 -32.92 -4.56 6.32
N ASP A 36 -33.17 -5.34 5.28
CA ASP A 36 -32.68 -6.72 5.20
C ASP A 36 -31.27 -6.81 4.62
N LEU A 37 -30.66 -5.73 4.11
CA LEU A 37 -29.27 -5.76 3.64
C LEU A 37 -28.32 -5.96 4.83
N GLY A 38 -28.07 -7.21 5.21
CA GLY A 38 -27.16 -7.56 6.30
C GLY A 38 -25.84 -6.79 6.22
N VAL A 39 -25.44 -6.18 7.33
CA VAL A 39 -24.26 -5.32 7.38
C VAL A 39 -22.99 -6.14 7.12
N VAL A 40 -22.04 -5.56 6.38
CA VAL A 40 -20.74 -6.17 6.07
C VAL A 40 -19.71 -5.70 7.09
N ASN A 41 -19.05 -6.60 7.81
CA ASN A 41 -17.94 -6.29 8.70
C ASN A 41 -16.62 -6.32 7.92
N ILE A 42 -15.90 -5.20 7.92
CA ILE A 42 -14.62 -5.03 7.23
C ILE A 42 -13.60 -4.54 8.23
N ALA A 43 -12.47 -5.24 8.34
CA ALA A 43 -11.32 -4.76 9.11
C ALA A 43 -10.47 -3.81 8.26
N VAL A 44 -9.92 -2.75 8.84
CA VAL A 44 -8.94 -1.86 8.21
C VAL A 44 -7.66 -1.92 9.01
N VAL A 45 -6.61 -2.50 8.42
CA VAL A 45 -5.26 -2.45 8.97
C VAL A 45 -4.58 -1.22 8.39
N HIS A 46 -4.26 -0.25 9.23
CA HIS A 46 -3.55 0.96 8.84
C HIS A 46 -2.18 1.00 9.52
N SER A 47 -1.12 1.06 8.72
CA SER A 47 0.25 1.29 9.19
C SER A 47 0.67 2.72 8.82
N GLY A 48 0.74 3.59 9.83
CA GLY A 48 1.00 5.03 9.66
C GLY A 48 0.60 5.87 10.88
N SER A 49 0.95 7.16 10.87
CA SER A 49 0.53 8.12 11.91
C SER A 49 -1.01 8.25 11.89
N SER A 50 -1.64 8.12 13.06
CA SER A 50 -3.08 7.84 13.18
C SER A 50 -3.97 8.74 12.32
N LEU A 51 -4.84 8.13 11.50
CA LEU A 51 -5.92 8.82 10.78
C LEU A 51 -7.15 9.14 11.67
N LEU A 52 -7.04 9.02 12.99
CA LEU A 52 -8.15 9.36 13.89
C LEU A 52 -8.49 10.84 13.77
N PRO A 53 -9.78 11.22 13.75
CA PRO A 53 -10.12 12.63 13.88
C PRO A 53 -9.56 13.14 15.22
N GLU A 54 -8.77 14.21 15.18
CA GLU A 54 -8.56 15.04 16.37
C GLU A 54 -9.95 15.43 16.87
N THR A 55 -10.38 14.83 17.98
CA THR A 55 -11.51 15.36 18.72
C THR A 55 -11.14 16.78 19.08
N ALA A 56 -11.78 17.75 18.41
CA ALA A 56 -11.66 19.16 18.72
C ALA A 56 -11.82 19.31 20.23
N ALA A 57 -10.71 19.62 20.91
CA ALA A 57 -10.74 20.00 22.30
C ALA A 57 -11.64 21.24 22.39
N ALA A 58 -12.84 21.04 22.92
CA ALA A 58 -13.80 22.09 23.12
C ALA A 58 -13.13 23.20 23.95
N GLY A 59 -12.98 24.37 23.34
CA GLY A 59 -12.54 25.58 24.01
C GLY A 59 -13.51 25.91 25.16
N GLY A 60 -13.00 25.85 26.39
CA GLY A 60 -13.63 26.43 27.56
C GLY A 60 -12.91 27.71 27.93
N THR A 61 -13.47 28.86 27.53
CA THR A 61 -13.04 30.19 27.96
C THR A 61 -13.58 30.53 29.35
N GLY A 62 -12.70 31.04 30.22
CA GLY A 62 -13.02 32.13 31.16
C GLY A 62 -13.00 31.80 32.65
N ALA A 63 -12.04 32.37 33.40
CA ALA A 63 -12.30 33.46 34.37
C ALA A 63 -11.10 33.76 35.31
N MET A 64 -10.62 35.02 35.23
CA MET A 64 -10.23 35.95 36.31
C MET A 64 -9.19 35.61 37.40
N GLY A 65 -8.10 36.41 37.41
CA GLY A 65 -7.68 37.22 38.58
C GLY A 65 -6.65 36.64 39.56
N GLY A 66 -5.44 37.24 39.63
CA GLY A 66 -4.39 36.96 40.65
C GLY A 66 -4.70 37.53 42.06
N PRO A 67 -3.74 37.72 43.00
CA PRO A 67 -2.26 37.76 42.84
C PRO A 67 -1.37 37.10 43.96
N VAL A 68 -0.08 36.89 43.63
CA VAL A 68 1.19 37.03 44.41
C VAL A 68 1.32 36.53 45.88
N GLY A 69 2.34 35.68 46.14
CA GLY A 69 3.10 35.62 47.41
C GLY A 69 3.89 34.32 47.69
N PRO A 70 5.07 34.31 48.35
CA PRO A 70 6.17 33.37 48.05
C PRO A 70 6.64 32.40 49.18
N GLN A 71 7.52 31.45 48.79
CA GLN A 71 8.63 30.85 49.59
C GLN A 71 8.32 29.67 50.56
N GLY A 72 9.12 28.59 50.50
CA GLY A 72 9.18 27.59 51.59
C GLY A 72 9.77 26.22 51.24
N ARG A 73 11.06 26.02 51.58
CA ARG A 73 11.79 24.72 51.66
C ARG A 73 11.15 23.76 52.66
N GLY A 74 11.22 22.45 52.41
CA GLY A 74 11.00 21.42 53.43
C GLY A 74 11.13 19.99 52.90
N ALA A 75 12.25 19.33 53.25
CA ALA A 75 12.46 17.90 53.05
C ALA A 75 11.74 17.09 54.13
N SER A 76 11.16 15.93 53.79
CA SER A 76 11.31 14.71 54.60
C SER A 76 10.79 13.46 53.86
N SER A 77 11.37 12.34 54.26
CA SER A 77 11.39 11.00 53.69
C SER A 77 10.10 10.19 53.80
N SER A 78 9.88 9.26 52.87
CA SER A 78 9.23 7.98 53.16
C SER A 78 9.70 6.91 52.15
N LEU A 79 10.39 5.88 52.63
CA LEU A 79 10.55 4.63 51.91
C LEU A 79 9.18 3.94 51.80
N ALA A 80 8.80 3.53 50.59
CA ALA A 80 7.81 2.49 50.39
C ALA A 80 8.31 1.55 49.28
N THR A 81 8.83 0.40 49.71
CA THR A 81 9.06 -0.79 48.90
C THR A 81 7.70 -1.25 48.37
N VAL A 82 7.49 -1.22 47.05
CA VAL A 82 6.31 -1.83 46.42
C VAL A 82 6.77 -2.91 45.45
N ALA A 83 6.21 -4.08 45.67
CA ALA A 83 6.51 -5.35 45.05
C ALA A 83 6.36 -5.32 43.53
N VAL A 84 7.26 -6.06 42.87
CA VAL A 84 7.17 -6.43 41.46
C VAL A 84 5.91 -7.27 41.25
N SER A 85 4.89 -6.64 40.69
CA SER A 85 3.80 -7.31 39.99
C SER A 85 3.31 -6.34 38.92
N ALA A 86 3.99 -6.35 37.77
CA ALA A 86 3.52 -5.63 36.59
C ALA A 86 2.36 -6.44 36.00
N PRO A 87 1.13 -5.89 35.90
CA PRO A 87 0.15 -6.45 35.02
C PRO A 87 0.60 -6.15 33.59
N LEU A 88 0.48 -7.15 32.71
CA LEU A 88 0.55 -6.96 31.26
C LEU A 88 -0.44 -5.85 30.90
N ALA A 89 0.08 -4.65 30.62
CA ALA A 89 -0.71 -3.56 30.10
C ALA A 89 -1.20 -4.01 28.72
N SER A 90 -2.49 -4.33 28.65
CA SER A 90 -3.24 -4.46 27.42
C SER A 90 -2.97 -3.24 26.56
N ALA A 91 -2.28 -3.44 25.43
CA ALA A 91 -2.32 -2.49 24.34
C ALA A 91 -3.76 -2.51 23.82
N SER A 92 -4.63 -1.67 24.37
CA SER A 92 -5.96 -1.43 23.83
C SER A 92 -5.76 -0.76 22.48
N ALA A 93 -5.70 -1.56 21.42
CA ALA A 93 -6.01 -1.09 20.08
C ALA A 93 -7.37 -0.38 20.18
N ALA A 94 -7.42 0.89 19.80
CA ALA A 94 -8.67 1.63 19.75
C ALA A 94 -9.52 1.00 18.63
N LEU A 95 -10.34 0.01 18.99
CA LEU A 95 -11.38 -0.56 18.14
C LEU A 95 -12.47 0.50 17.94
N VAL A 96 -12.21 1.46 17.07
CA VAL A 96 -13.21 2.42 16.62
C VAL A 96 -13.97 1.73 15.48
N GLY A 97 -15.19 1.29 15.79
CA GLY A 97 -16.12 0.75 14.82
C GLY A 97 -16.97 1.88 14.24
N ASP A 98 -16.73 2.27 12.99
CA ASP A 98 -17.56 3.26 12.29
C ASP A 98 -18.47 2.55 11.27
N SER A 99 -19.78 2.81 11.34
CA SER A 99 -20.73 2.38 10.31
C SER A 99 -20.67 3.33 9.13
N VAL A 100 -20.19 2.84 7.99
CA VAL A 100 -20.05 3.60 6.74
C VAL A 100 -21.09 3.14 5.72
N MET A 101 -21.77 4.09 5.09
CA MET A 101 -22.65 3.82 3.95
C MET A 101 -21.84 3.87 2.66
N THR A 102 -21.74 2.73 1.97
CA THR A 102 -21.19 2.67 0.62
C THR A 102 -22.31 2.79 -0.42
N GLN A 103 -21.96 3.00 -1.69
CA GLN A 103 -22.92 2.97 -2.79
C GLN A 103 -23.60 1.60 -3.00
N TYR A 104 -23.06 0.53 -2.39
CA TYR A 104 -23.55 -0.84 -2.53
C TYR A 104 -24.27 -1.36 -1.29
N GLY A 105 -24.14 -0.69 -0.14
CA GLY A 105 -24.76 -1.09 1.11
C GLY A 105 -24.01 -0.63 2.37
N PRO A 106 -24.57 -0.91 3.56
CA PRO A 106 -23.94 -0.59 4.84
C PRO A 106 -22.74 -1.49 5.14
N ALA A 107 -21.66 -0.90 5.65
CA ALA A 107 -20.48 -1.61 6.12
C ALA A 107 -20.06 -1.12 7.52
N ASN A 108 -19.80 -2.05 8.43
CA ASN A 108 -19.14 -1.79 9.71
C ASN A 108 -17.63 -1.87 9.50
N VAL A 109 -16.93 -0.76 9.72
CA VAL A 109 -15.49 -0.66 9.54
C VAL A 109 -14.81 -0.72 10.90
N ILE A 110 -13.92 -1.71 11.09
CA ILE A 110 -13.18 -1.93 12.34
C ILE A 110 -11.72 -1.57 12.10
N TYR A 111 -11.25 -0.48 12.69
CA TYR A 111 -9.86 -0.05 12.52
C TYR A 111 -8.90 -0.79 13.47
N LEU A 112 -7.79 -1.26 12.90
CA LEU A 112 -6.64 -1.84 13.59
C LEU A 112 -5.43 -0.97 13.29
N THR A 113 -4.99 -0.19 14.28
CA THR A 113 -3.82 0.68 14.16
C THR A 113 -2.54 -0.10 14.44
N VAL A 114 -1.65 -0.15 13.45
CA VAL A 114 -0.34 -0.80 13.54
C VAL A 114 0.72 0.29 13.73
N ASN A 115 0.97 0.66 14.98
CA ASN A 115 1.92 1.74 15.27
C ASN A 115 3.37 1.23 15.31
N GLU A 116 3.62 0.03 15.87
CA GLU A 116 4.95 -0.60 15.99
C GLU A 116 4.88 -2.15 16.11
N SER A 117 3.79 -2.76 15.65
CA SER A 117 3.54 -4.19 15.88
C SER A 117 4.37 -5.06 14.93
N SER A 118 5.11 -6.02 15.46
CA SER A 118 5.72 -7.09 14.67
C SER A 118 4.64 -7.86 13.90
N PRO A 119 4.94 -8.46 12.73
CA PRO A 119 3.97 -9.25 11.97
C PRO A 119 3.26 -10.32 12.83
N ALA A 120 3.98 -10.89 13.80
CA ALA A 120 3.44 -11.86 14.75
C ALA A 120 2.34 -11.27 15.66
N SER A 121 2.56 -10.07 16.21
CA SER A 121 1.55 -9.42 17.06
C SER A 121 0.29 -9.03 16.29
N LEU A 122 0.42 -8.52 15.06
CA LEU A 122 -0.73 -8.23 14.20
C LEU A 122 -1.49 -9.50 13.82
N LEU A 123 -0.78 -10.60 13.53
CA LEU A 123 -1.39 -11.89 13.25
C LEU A 123 -2.28 -12.36 14.41
N LEU A 124 -1.79 -12.28 15.65
CA LEU A 124 -2.56 -12.67 16.84
C LEU A 124 -3.82 -11.80 17.00
N GLN A 125 -3.68 -10.48 16.86
CA GLN A 125 -4.82 -9.54 16.93
C GLN A 125 -5.87 -9.83 15.85
N LEU A 126 -5.42 -10.09 14.62
CA LEU A 126 -6.32 -10.39 13.51
C LEU A 126 -7.03 -11.73 13.73
N CYS A 127 -6.33 -12.73 14.26
CA CYS A 127 -6.94 -14.02 14.58
C CYS A 127 -7.96 -13.94 15.72
N GLU A 128 -7.72 -13.12 16.74
CA GLU A 128 -8.70 -12.85 17.80
C GLU A 128 -9.93 -12.12 17.24
N LEU A 129 -9.72 -11.15 16.33
CA LEU A 129 -10.82 -10.46 15.65
C LEU A 129 -11.65 -11.40 14.79
N LEU A 130 -11.01 -12.30 14.03
CA LEU A 130 -11.70 -13.30 13.20
C LEU A 130 -12.47 -14.34 14.03
N ALA A 131 -12.01 -14.64 15.25
CA ALA A 131 -12.70 -15.54 16.15
C ALA A 131 -13.96 -14.91 16.77
N THR A 132 -13.93 -13.61 17.03
CA THR A 132 -15.02 -12.87 17.69
C THR A 132 -16.01 -12.23 16.72
N THR A 133 -15.55 -11.88 15.51
CA THR A 133 -16.31 -11.14 14.52
C THR A 133 -16.18 -11.80 13.14
N PRO A 134 -17.29 -12.20 12.49
CA PRO A 134 -17.23 -12.71 11.12
C PRO A 134 -16.90 -11.56 10.16
N LEU A 135 -15.63 -11.45 9.78
CA LEU A 135 -15.15 -10.49 8.79
C LEU A 135 -15.47 -10.99 7.37
N GLN A 136 -15.97 -10.09 6.52
CA GLN A 136 -16.16 -10.36 5.09
C GLN A 136 -14.99 -9.87 4.24
N GLY A 137 -14.06 -9.12 4.84
CA GLY A 137 -12.84 -8.70 4.18
C GLY A 137 -11.98 -7.81 5.05
N LEU A 138 -10.77 -7.58 4.56
CA LEU A 138 -9.77 -6.75 5.20
C LEU A 138 -9.22 -5.75 4.18
N VAL A 139 -9.15 -4.48 4.56
CA VAL A 139 -8.44 -3.45 3.81
C VAL A 139 -7.10 -3.24 4.48
N PHE A 140 -6.02 -3.31 3.70
CA PHE A 140 -4.68 -3.01 4.18
C PHE A 140 -4.23 -1.70 3.57
N GLU A 141 -3.90 -0.72 4.40
CA GLU A 141 -3.35 0.54 3.96
C GLU A 141 -2.03 0.82 4.66
N GLU A 142 -0.99 1.02 3.86
CA GLU A 142 0.34 1.37 4.31
C GLU A 142 0.84 2.48 3.40
N GLU A 143 0.96 3.69 3.94
CA GLU A 143 1.30 4.87 3.15
C GLU A 143 2.79 4.89 2.79
N ARG A 144 3.64 4.58 3.77
CA ARG A 144 5.08 4.45 3.58
C ARG A 144 5.50 3.01 3.81
N PRO A 145 6.45 2.51 3.02
CA PRO A 145 7.01 1.20 3.26
C PRO A 145 7.69 1.15 4.62
N PRO A 146 7.77 -0.05 5.22
CA PRO A 146 8.35 -0.21 6.55
C PRO A 146 9.83 0.20 6.53
N PRO A 147 10.35 0.69 7.66
CA PRO A 147 11.79 0.90 7.81
C PRO A 147 12.55 -0.43 7.63
N PRO A 148 13.83 -0.41 7.26
CA PRO A 148 14.60 -1.61 6.90
C PRO A 148 14.76 -2.64 8.04
N ASN A 149 14.45 -2.26 9.28
CA ASN A 149 14.45 -3.16 10.44
C ASN A 149 13.09 -3.83 10.69
N GLN A 150 12.08 -3.58 9.85
CA GLN A 150 10.74 -4.09 9.98
C GLN A 150 10.32 -4.82 8.70
N ALA A 151 9.80 -6.04 8.86
CA ALA A 151 9.34 -6.83 7.73
C ALA A 151 8.02 -6.27 7.14
N PRO A 152 7.82 -6.34 5.82
CA PRO A 152 6.57 -5.93 5.18
C PRO A 152 5.40 -6.80 5.65
N LEU A 153 4.25 -6.17 5.85
CA LEU A 153 3.03 -6.84 6.33
C LEU A 153 2.27 -7.55 5.21
N ALA A 154 2.44 -7.10 3.96
CA ALA A 154 1.72 -7.64 2.80
C ALA A 154 1.83 -9.17 2.65
N PRO A 155 3.04 -9.79 2.70
CA PRO A 155 3.15 -11.26 2.62
C PRO A 155 2.45 -12.01 3.77
N MET A 156 2.44 -11.46 4.98
CA MET A 156 1.76 -12.06 6.13
C MET A 156 0.24 -11.97 5.98
N LEU A 157 -0.28 -10.84 5.49
CA LEU A 157 -1.72 -10.68 5.22
C LEU A 157 -2.19 -11.56 4.05
N GLU A 158 -1.35 -11.75 3.04
CA GLU A 158 -1.60 -12.71 1.96
C GLU A 158 -1.68 -14.15 2.51
N PHE A 159 -0.77 -14.53 3.40
CA PHE A 159 -0.84 -15.83 4.08
C PHE A 159 -2.15 -15.99 4.87
N VAL A 160 -2.56 -14.97 5.64
CA VAL A 160 -3.85 -15.01 6.34
C VAL A 160 -5.01 -15.17 5.37
N SER A 161 -5.00 -14.46 4.25
CA SER A 161 -6.02 -14.59 3.20
C SER A 161 -6.09 -16.02 2.65
N ALA A 162 -4.94 -16.64 2.39
CA ALA A 162 -4.86 -18.02 1.91
C ALA A 162 -5.41 -19.04 2.91
N GLN A 163 -5.13 -18.86 4.21
CA GLN A 163 -5.55 -19.79 5.25
C GLN A 163 -7.02 -19.62 5.65
N THR A 164 -7.51 -18.39 5.68
CA THR A 164 -8.84 -18.05 6.20
C THR A 164 -9.88 -17.88 5.09
N GLY A 165 -9.45 -17.64 3.84
CA GLY A 165 -10.35 -17.25 2.75
C GLY A 165 -10.87 -15.80 2.87
N VAL A 166 -10.42 -15.03 3.86
CA VAL A 166 -10.78 -13.62 4.01
C VAL A 166 -10.12 -12.82 2.88
N PRO A 167 -10.89 -12.11 2.03
CA PRO A 167 -10.31 -11.29 0.98
C PRO A 167 -9.61 -10.07 1.56
N VAL A 168 -8.40 -9.81 1.08
CA VAL A 168 -7.58 -8.67 1.47
C VAL A 168 -7.49 -7.71 0.28
N VAL A 169 -7.85 -6.45 0.49
CA VAL A 169 -7.65 -5.37 -0.50
C VAL A 169 -6.56 -4.45 0.01
N ALA A 170 -5.36 -4.58 -0.55
CA ALA A 170 -4.24 -3.72 -0.29
C ALA A 170 -4.36 -2.42 -1.11
N VAL A 171 -4.40 -1.31 -0.40
CA VAL A 171 -4.51 0.04 -0.93
C VAL A 171 -3.32 0.89 -0.45
N GLY A 172 -2.89 1.86 -1.26
CA GLY A 172 -1.75 2.71 -0.89
C GLY A 172 -0.39 2.14 -1.30
N GLY A 173 0.68 2.53 -0.60
CA GLY A 173 2.07 2.20 -0.94
C GLY A 173 2.41 0.73 -0.71
N GLY A 174 1.95 0.14 0.41
CA GLY A 174 2.17 -1.28 0.72
C GLY A 174 1.45 -2.26 -0.21
N ALA A 175 0.53 -1.78 -1.05
CA ALA A 175 -0.10 -2.60 -2.10
C ALA A 175 0.93 -3.14 -3.10
N GLY A 176 2.05 -2.47 -3.29
CA GLY A 176 3.15 -2.93 -4.14
C GLY A 176 4.07 -3.98 -3.52
N LEU A 177 3.87 -4.33 -2.25
CA LEU A 177 4.75 -5.25 -1.49
C LEU A 177 4.21 -6.69 -1.40
N GLY A 178 3.06 -6.97 -2.02
CA GLY A 178 2.54 -8.33 -2.11
C GLY A 178 3.33 -9.16 -3.12
N ARG A 179 3.21 -10.49 -3.01
CA ARG A 179 3.96 -11.43 -3.85
C ARG A 179 3.32 -11.57 -5.23
N GLU A 180 4.15 -11.85 -6.21
CA GLU A 180 3.76 -12.27 -7.56
C GLU A 180 4.66 -13.46 -7.95
N PRO A 181 4.10 -14.68 -8.19
CA PRO A 181 2.69 -15.06 -8.08
C PRO A 181 2.19 -15.20 -6.63
N GLN A 182 0.87 -15.07 -6.44
CA GLN A 182 0.21 -15.18 -5.14
C GLN A 182 0.04 -16.63 -4.67
N GLU A 183 -0.04 -16.83 -3.36
CA GLU A 183 -0.28 -18.13 -2.74
C GLU A 183 -1.64 -18.74 -3.16
N SER A 184 -1.63 -20.05 -3.42
CA SER A 184 -2.81 -20.78 -3.88
C SER A 184 -3.94 -20.71 -2.85
N GLY A 185 -5.05 -20.06 -3.23
CA GLY A 185 -6.21 -19.89 -2.36
C GLY A 185 -6.33 -18.48 -1.76
N SER A 186 -5.25 -17.69 -1.77
CA SER A 186 -5.25 -16.28 -1.34
C SER A 186 -6.18 -15.43 -2.21
N ILE A 187 -6.98 -14.54 -1.61
CA ILE A 187 -7.76 -13.52 -2.32
C ILE A 187 -7.13 -12.16 -1.96
N TYR A 188 -5.97 -11.87 -2.54
CA TYR A 188 -5.21 -10.65 -2.27
C TYR A 188 -5.29 -9.71 -3.48
N LEU A 189 -6.01 -8.59 -3.33
CA LEU A 189 -6.19 -7.60 -4.40
C LEU A 189 -5.32 -6.39 -4.11
N GLN A 190 -4.55 -5.93 -5.10
CA GLN A 190 -3.60 -4.82 -4.95
C GLN A 190 -4.03 -3.65 -5.84
N PHE A 191 -4.15 -2.45 -5.26
CA PHE A 191 -4.30 -1.22 -6.04
C PHE A 191 -2.94 -0.72 -6.55
N THR A 192 -2.31 -1.55 -7.37
CA THR A 192 -0.99 -1.31 -7.99
C THR A 192 -1.08 -1.41 -9.51
N CYS A 193 0.02 -1.10 -10.19
CA CYS A 193 0.20 -1.37 -11.62
C CYS A 193 1.04 -2.64 -11.79
N SER A 194 0.62 -3.55 -12.68
CA SER A 194 1.40 -4.74 -13.02
C SER A 194 2.71 -4.35 -13.70
N THR A 195 3.73 -5.20 -13.59
CA THR A 195 5.04 -4.98 -14.22
C THR A 195 4.91 -4.80 -15.74
N ALA A 196 4.03 -5.57 -16.40
CA ALA A 196 3.71 -5.41 -17.83
C ALA A 196 3.19 -4.01 -18.16
N MET A 197 2.16 -3.53 -17.44
CA MET A 197 1.58 -2.21 -17.69
C MET A 197 2.59 -1.08 -17.41
N GLN A 198 3.46 -1.25 -16.42
CA GLN A 198 4.53 -0.29 -16.18
C GLN A 198 5.51 -0.24 -17.34
N LEU A 199 5.89 -1.40 -17.90
CA LEU A 199 6.76 -1.48 -19.07
C LEU A 199 6.13 -0.83 -20.30
N ASP A 200 4.85 -1.09 -20.58
CA ASP A 200 4.15 -0.47 -21.71
C ASP A 200 4.27 1.07 -21.66
N VAL A 201 3.97 1.67 -20.49
CA VAL A 201 4.08 3.12 -20.30
C VAL A 201 5.53 3.60 -20.40
N VAL A 202 6.49 2.83 -19.87
CA VAL A 202 7.91 3.19 -19.95
C VAL A 202 8.37 3.19 -21.41
N PHE A 203 8.03 2.17 -22.19
CA PHE A 203 8.41 2.06 -23.60
C PHE A 203 7.73 3.12 -24.48
N GLU A 204 6.48 3.49 -24.21
CA GLU A 204 5.83 4.65 -24.85
C GLU A 204 6.60 5.95 -24.59
N VAL A 205 7.07 6.16 -23.35
CA VAL A 205 7.90 7.33 -23.01
C VAL A 205 9.25 7.27 -23.71
N LEU A 206 9.91 6.11 -23.74
CA LEU A 206 11.19 5.95 -24.42
C LEU A 206 11.05 6.25 -25.93
N GLU A 207 9.94 5.82 -26.54
CA GLU A 207 9.63 6.08 -27.95
C GLU A 207 9.42 7.57 -28.21
N GLU A 208 8.57 8.24 -27.41
CA GLU A 208 8.25 9.67 -27.58
C GLU A 208 9.48 10.58 -27.46
N PHE A 209 10.50 10.16 -26.69
CA PHE A 209 11.75 10.92 -26.49
C PHE A 209 12.93 10.41 -27.33
N ASP A 210 12.70 9.50 -28.29
CA ASP A 210 13.74 8.87 -29.12
C ASP A 210 14.87 8.18 -28.31
N TRP A 211 14.57 7.71 -27.10
CA TRP A 211 15.51 7.00 -26.23
C TRP A 211 15.56 5.51 -26.55
N THR A 212 16.02 5.19 -27.77
CA THR A 212 16.00 3.82 -28.30
C THR A 212 17.13 2.91 -27.80
N SER A 213 18.18 3.47 -27.21
CA SER A 213 19.31 2.72 -26.62
C SER A 213 19.25 2.74 -25.09
N PHE A 214 19.14 1.55 -24.48
CA PHE A 214 19.05 1.41 -23.03
C PHE A 214 19.79 0.17 -22.52
N SER A 215 19.99 0.09 -21.21
CA SER A 215 20.42 -1.12 -20.52
C SER A 215 19.44 -1.54 -19.45
N VAL A 216 19.44 -2.82 -19.12
CA VAL A 216 18.63 -3.37 -18.04
C VAL A 216 19.52 -3.65 -16.85
N VAL A 217 19.08 -3.24 -15.66
CA VAL A 217 19.73 -3.50 -14.38
C VAL A 217 18.72 -4.24 -13.51
N ALA A 218 19.04 -5.44 -13.06
CA ALA A 218 18.13 -6.25 -12.26
C ALA A 218 18.84 -6.98 -11.11
N THR A 219 18.10 -7.26 -10.04
CA THR A 219 18.53 -8.19 -8.98
C THR A 219 17.84 -9.53 -9.15
N ARG A 220 18.14 -10.51 -8.28
CA ARG A 220 17.40 -11.78 -8.21
C ARG A 220 16.11 -11.67 -7.39
N HIS A 221 15.46 -10.50 -7.42
CA HIS A 221 14.16 -10.33 -6.80
C HIS A 221 13.11 -11.20 -7.49
N HIS A 222 12.11 -11.68 -6.75
CA HIS A 222 11.03 -12.49 -7.32
C HIS A 222 10.38 -11.76 -8.51
N GLY A 223 10.11 -12.49 -9.60
CA GLY A 223 9.56 -11.94 -10.84
C GLY A 223 10.59 -11.35 -11.82
N TYR A 224 11.90 -11.37 -11.52
CA TYR A 224 12.91 -10.80 -12.42
C TYR A 224 12.98 -11.51 -13.79
N GLU A 225 12.75 -12.82 -13.84
CA GLU A 225 12.78 -13.59 -15.09
C GLU A 225 11.63 -13.18 -16.01
N ASP A 226 10.42 -13.02 -15.45
CA ASP A 226 9.25 -12.54 -16.17
C ASP A 226 9.48 -11.11 -16.67
N PHE A 227 10.07 -10.24 -15.84
CA PHE A 227 10.47 -8.89 -16.24
C PHE A 227 11.43 -8.90 -17.43
N LEU A 228 12.48 -9.72 -17.40
CA LEU A 228 13.43 -9.82 -18.51
C LEU A 228 12.76 -10.35 -19.79
N ALA A 229 11.86 -11.33 -19.65
CA ALA A 229 11.10 -11.88 -20.77
C ALA A 229 10.14 -10.85 -21.37
N MET A 230 9.47 -10.04 -20.55
CA MET A 230 8.60 -8.96 -21.01
C MET A 230 9.38 -7.88 -21.75
N VAL A 231 10.55 -7.47 -21.23
CA VAL A 231 11.43 -6.52 -21.93
C VAL A 231 11.88 -7.08 -23.28
N GLU A 232 12.28 -8.35 -23.33
CA GLU A 232 12.64 -9.01 -24.59
C GLU A 232 11.48 -8.98 -25.59
N ALA A 233 10.28 -9.36 -25.15
CA ALA A 233 9.09 -9.39 -25.98
C ALA A 233 8.67 -8.01 -26.53
N LEU A 234 8.89 -6.93 -25.77
CA LEU A 234 8.63 -5.57 -26.22
C LEU A 234 9.66 -5.08 -27.23
N THR A 235 10.89 -5.58 -27.16
CA THR A 235 11.97 -5.18 -28.07
C THR A 235 12.06 -6.04 -29.34
N ASP A 236 11.76 -7.34 -29.24
CA ASP A 236 11.93 -8.29 -30.33
C ASP A 236 10.95 -8.02 -31.47
N GLY A 237 11.46 -7.96 -32.70
CA GLY A 237 10.65 -7.65 -33.89
C GLY A 237 10.01 -6.25 -33.93
N SER A 238 10.34 -5.36 -33.00
CA SER A 238 9.79 -4.00 -32.96
C SER A 238 10.33 -3.13 -34.09
N PHE A 239 9.44 -2.39 -34.77
CA PHE A 239 9.81 -1.47 -35.86
C PHE A 239 10.68 -0.29 -35.39
N ILE A 240 10.65 0.04 -34.10
CA ILE A 240 11.42 1.15 -33.51
C ILE A 240 12.93 0.88 -33.55
N GLY A 241 13.33 -0.40 -33.57
CA GLY A 241 14.75 -0.79 -33.62
C GLY A 241 15.48 -0.55 -32.30
N TRP A 242 14.89 -1.00 -31.19
CA TRP A 242 15.47 -0.88 -29.85
C TRP A 242 16.88 -1.47 -29.75
N GLU A 243 17.80 -0.72 -29.14
CA GLU A 243 19.17 -1.16 -28.89
C GLU A 243 19.39 -1.48 -27.40
N LYS A 244 19.08 -2.73 -27.01
CA LYS A 244 19.37 -3.24 -25.67
C LYS A 244 20.88 -3.52 -25.52
N LYS A 245 21.61 -2.59 -24.88
CA LYS A 245 23.07 -2.67 -24.69
C LYS A 245 23.52 -3.87 -23.85
N GLY A 246 22.67 -4.34 -22.94
CA GLY A 246 22.95 -5.50 -22.10
C GLY A 246 22.10 -5.55 -20.83
N VAL A 247 22.34 -6.61 -20.04
CA VAL A 247 21.68 -6.85 -18.75
C VAL A 247 22.75 -6.93 -17.65
N VAL A 248 22.65 -6.06 -16.66
CA VAL A 248 23.52 -6.04 -15.48
C VAL A 248 22.79 -6.68 -14.31
N MET A 249 23.16 -7.92 -13.99
CA MET A 249 22.64 -8.63 -12.83
C MET A 249 23.43 -8.26 -11.57
N LEU A 250 22.77 -7.61 -10.62
CA LEU A 250 23.34 -7.18 -9.35
C LEU A 250 23.01 -8.17 -8.23
N ASN A 251 24.00 -8.44 -7.39
CA ASN A 251 23.81 -9.20 -6.16
C ASN A 251 24.20 -8.33 -4.97
N VAL A 252 23.17 -7.76 -4.32
CA VAL A 252 23.33 -6.73 -3.30
C VAL A 252 23.60 -7.32 -1.92
N THR A 253 23.13 -8.54 -1.65
CA THR A 253 23.30 -9.21 -0.34
C THR A 253 24.76 -9.52 -0.02
N ASP A 254 25.56 -9.80 -1.05
CA ASP A 254 26.98 -10.16 -0.91
C ASP A 254 27.91 -8.93 -1.03
N ASP A 255 27.38 -7.71 -1.12
CA ASP A 255 28.13 -6.46 -1.32
C ASP A 255 27.65 -5.33 -0.39
N PRO A 256 27.80 -5.46 0.94
CA PRO A 256 27.34 -4.46 1.90
C PRO A 256 28.01 -3.08 1.71
N GLY A 257 29.21 -3.06 1.10
CA GLY A 257 29.93 -1.83 0.76
C GLY A 257 29.54 -1.21 -0.59
N GLY A 258 28.71 -1.88 -1.39
CA GLY A 258 28.30 -1.41 -2.72
C GLY A 258 29.46 -1.26 -3.72
N THR A 259 30.61 -1.86 -3.46
CA THR A 259 31.85 -1.66 -4.25
C THR A 259 31.76 -2.39 -5.59
N ARG A 260 31.28 -3.64 -5.56
CA ARG A 260 31.05 -4.44 -6.76
C ARG A 260 29.92 -3.83 -7.58
N THR A 261 28.84 -3.43 -6.92
CA THR A 261 27.70 -2.74 -7.53
C THR A 261 28.15 -1.47 -8.24
N SER A 262 28.92 -0.62 -7.56
CA SER A 262 29.48 0.61 -8.13
C SER A 262 30.36 0.36 -9.37
N ARG A 263 31.17 -0.71 -9.34
CA ARG A 263 32.02 -1.10 -10.47
C ARG A 263 31.19 -1.55 -11.66
N LEU A 264 30.24 -2.46 -11.46
CA LEU A 264 29.37 -2.97 -12.53
C LEU A 264 28.54 -1.85 -13.18
N LEU A 265 28.08 -0.89 -12.38
CA LEU A 265 27.36 0.27 -12.90
C LEU A 265 28.26 1.22 -13.71
N LYS A 266 29.55 1.35 -13.37
CA LYS A 266 30.51 2.14 -14.15
C LYS A 266 30.92 1.47 -15.46
N GLU A 267 31.00 0.15 -15.47
CA GLU A 267 31.30 -0.63 -16.69
C GLU A 267 30.15 -0.57 -17.71
N ASN A 268 28.93 -0.23 -17.25
CA ASN A 268 27.77 -0.04 -18.12
C ASN A 268 27.68 1.41 -18.62
N GLU A 269 28.02 1.63 -19.89
CA GLU A 269 28.02 2.96 -20.53
C GLU A 269 26.63 3.50 -20.91
N ALA A 270 25.56 2.73 -20.72
CA ALA A 270 24.22 3.16 -21.11
C ALA A 270 23.70 4.31 -20.23
N GLN A 271 23.26 5.39 -20.87
CA GLN A 271 22.67 6.56 -20.22
C GLN A 271 21.29 6.24 -19.64
N VAL A 272 20.46 5.50 -20.40
CA VAL A 272 19.13 5.07 -19.99
C VAL A 272 19.19 3.68 -19.37
N ARG A 273 18.61 3.53 -18.17
CA ARG A 273 18.66 2.29 -17.40
C ARG A 273 17.28 1.91 -16.86
N LEU A 274 16.82 0.72 -17.20
CA LEU A 274 15.62 0.11 -16.62
C LEU A 274 16.04 -0.70 -15.39
N LEU A 275 15.51 -0.37 -14.22
CA LEU A 275 15.81 -1.01 -12.94
C LEU A 275 14.64 -1.88 -12.47
N TYR A 276 14.92 -3.15 -12.18
CA TYR A 276 14.00 -4.07 -11.51
C TYR A 276 14.65 -4.69 -10.27
N CYS A 277 14.14 -4.37 -9.08
CA CYS A 277 14.64 -4.91 -7.83
C CYS A 277 13.61 -4.76 -6.70
N SER A 278 13.93 -5.29 -5.52
CA SER A 278 13.16 -4.98 -4.31
C SER A 278 13.39 -3.53 -3.88
N GLN A 279 12.48 -3.00 -3.07
CA GLN A 279 12.63 -1.65 -2.54
C GLN A 279 13.85 -1.51 -1.60
N GLU A 280 14.16 -2.54 -0.83
CA GLU A 280 15.33 -2.58 0.06
C GLU A 280 16.63 -2.58 -0.75
N GLU A 281 16.67 -3.37 -1.83
CA GLU A 281 17.81 -3.43 -2.74
C GLU A 281 17.99 -2.10 -3.50
N ALA A 282 16.89 -1.45 -3.92
CA ALA A 282 16.93 -0.16 -4.60
C ALA A 282 17.66 0.90 -3.77
N ALA A 283 17.45 0.94 -2.46
CA ALA A 283 18.13 1.89 -1.57
C ALA A 283 19.66 1.71 -1.59
N LEU A 284 20.12 0.45 -1.56
CA LEU A 284 21.55 0.11 -1.61
C LEU A 284 22.14 0.37 -3.01
N ILE A 285 21.39 0.03 -4.06
CA ILE A 285 21.80 0.26 -5.46
C ILE A 285 21.96 1.76 -5.72
N PHE A 286 20.98 2.59 -5.34
CA PHE A 286 21.07 4.04 -5.57
C PHE A 286 22.15 4.70 -4.71
N LYS A 287 22.40 4.21 -3.49
CA LYS A 287 23.55 4.66 -2.69
C LYS A 287 24.87 4.39 -3.40
N ALA A 288 25.06 3.19 -3.96
CA ALA A 288 26.23 2.84 -4.76
C ALA A 288 26.29 3.65 -6.08
N ALA A 289 25.16 3.88 -6.74
CA ALA A 289 25.07 4.68 -7.95
C ALA A 289 25.46 6.15 -7.69
N TRP A 290 25.07 6.73 -6.57
CA TRP A 290 25.52 8.07 -6.17
C TRP A 290 27.02 8.12 -5.92
N ALA A 291 27.56 7.17 -5.16
CA ALA A 291 29.00 7.08 -4.87
C ALA A 291 29.86 6.92 -6.14
N SER A 292 29.27 6.36 -7.20
CA SER A 292 29.93 6.13 -8.49
C SER A 292 29.62 7.17 -9.57
N GLY A 293 28.81 8.19 -9.28
CA GLY A 293 28.38 9.22 -10.26
C GLY A 293 27.35 8.73 -11.29
N GLN A 294 26.78 7.55 -11.07
CA GLN A 294 25.85 6.85 -11.96
C GLN A 294 24.37 7.23 -11.71
N ALA A 295 24.10 8.06 -10.70
CA ALA A 295 22.79 8.64 -10.38
C ALA A 295 22.71 10.17 -10.62
N GLY A 296 23.70 10.72 -11.34
CA GLY A 296 23.76 12.14 -11.70
C GLY A 296 22.92 12.51 -12.92
N HIS A 297 23.08 13.74 -13.41
CA HIS A 297 22.34 14.27 -14.57
C HIS A 297 22.65 13.57 -15.91
N SER A 298 23.72 12.80 -15.99
CA SER A 298 24.14 12.06 -17.18
C SER A 298 23.42 10.70 -17.36
N HIS A 299 22.66 10.26 -16.37
CA HIS A 299 21.99 8.97 -16.38
C HIS A 299 20.51 9.13 -16.04
N MET A 300 19.65 8.45 -16.79
CA MET A 300 18.21 8.43 -16.62
C MET A 300 17.79 7.05 -16.15
N TRP A 301 17.18 6.97 -14.97
CA TRP A 301 16.71 5.71 -14.40
C TRP A 301 15.21 5.55 -14.56
N PHE A 302 14.76 4.37 -14.97
CA PHE A 302 13.37 3.96 -15.02
C PHE A 302 13.18 2.82 -14.03
N ALA A 303 12.51 3.07 -12.92
CA ALA A 303 12.18 2.03 -11.94
C ALA A 303 10.91 1.31 -12.38
N VAL A 304 11.01 -0.01 -12.52
CA VAL A 304 9.92 -0.89 -12.92
C VAL A 304 9.73 -1.96 -11.85
N GLY A 305 8.50 -2.11 -11.40
CA GLY A 305 8.10 -3.13 -10.44
C GLY A 305 7.16 -2.59 -9.37
N PRO A 306 6.28 -3.43 -8.81
CA PRO A 306 5.21 -2.98 -7.92
C PRO A 306 5.74 -2.31 -6.65
N ALA A 307 6.85 -2.80 -6.09
CA ALA A 307 7.48 -2.22 -4.89
C ALA A 307 8.20 -0.88 -5.16
N LEU A 308 8.57 -0.62 -6.43
CA LEU A 308 9.32 0.58 -6.82
C LEU A 308 8.42 1.73 -7.31
N SER A 309 7.15 1.46 -7.59
CA SER A 309 6.14 2.51 -7.84
C SER A 309 5.85 3.37 -6.60
N GLY A 310 6.25 2.93 -5.41
CA GLY A 310 5.97 3.60 -4.14
C GLY A 310 7.15 4.33 -3.50
N LEU A 311 8.32 4.41 -4.16
CA LEU A 311 9.61 4.76 -3.54
C LEU A 311 9.54 6.03 -2.67
N GLY A 312 9.30 5.83 -1.37
CA GLY A 312 9.52 6.82 -0.31
C GLY A 312 10.97 6.76 0.19
N LEU A 313 11.91 6.40 -0.69
CA LEU A 313 13.32 6.28 -0.35
C LEU A 313 13.97 7.66 -0.29
N GLU A 314 14.86 7.85 0.68
CA GLU A 314 15.75 9.01 0.69
C GLU A 314 16.92 8.79 -0.29
N GLY A 315 17.41 9.88 -0.89
CA GLY A 315 18.58 9.82 -1.77
C GLY A 315 18.30 9.21 -3.15
N LEU A 316 17.06 9.27 -3.64
CA LEU A 316 16.75 8.89 -5.03
C LEU A 316 17.51 9.78 -6.04
N PRO A 317 17.86 9.26 -7.23
CA PRO A 317 18.39 10.08 -8.31
C PRO A 317 17.45 11.24 -8.65
N LYS A 318 17.99 12.40 -9.01
CA LYS A 318 17.16 13.53 -9.51
C LYS A 318 16.41 13.17 -10.78
N ALA A 319 17.02 12.32 -11.61
CA ALA A 319 16.48 11.78 -12.84
C ALA A 319 16.05 10.33 -12.61
N LEU A 320 14.90 10.16 -11.96
CA LEU A 320 14.23 8.87 -11.78
C LEU A 320 12.79 8.97 -12.29
N PHE A 321 12.43 8.07 -13.19
CA PHE A 321 11.08 7.86 -13.67
C PHE A 321 10.51 6.60 -13.02
N ALA A 322 9.28 6.68 -12.52
CA ALA A 322 8.55 5.54 -11.96
C ALA A 322 7.07 5.68 -12.29
N VAL A 323 6.44 4.59 -12.73
CA VAL A 323 5.02 4.54 -13.04
C VAL A 323 4.25 4.28 -11.74
N ARG A 324 3.23 5.09 -11.44
CA ARG A 324 2.41 4.98 -10.23
C ARG A 324 0.93 4.90 -10.58
N PRO A 325 0.12 4.07 -9.90
CA PRO A 325 -1.32 4.03 -10.10
C PRO A 325 -1.95 5.36 -9.71
N GLN A 326 -2.94 5.84 -10.48
CA GLN A 326 -3.58 7.16 -10.26
C GLN A 326 -3.99 7.43 -8.79
N GLY A 327 -4.40 6.37 -8.07
CA GLY A 327 -4.77 6.44 -6.66
C GLY A 327 -3.65 6.86 -5.70
N TRP A 328 -2.39 6.96 -6.14
CA TRP A 328 -1.27 7.40 -5.30
C TRP A 328 -1.44 8.80 -4.73
N ARG A 329 -2.13 9.69 -5.46
CA ARG A 329 -2.39 11.09 -5.04
C ARG A 329 -3.54 11.22 -4.06
N ASP A 330 -4.39 10.20 -3.95
CA ASP A 330 -5.53 10.24 -3.05
C ASP A 330 -5.05 10.15 -1.59
N GLU A 331 -5.71 10.85 -0.67
CA GLU A 331 -5.45 10.69 0.76
C GLU A 331 -5.70 9.24 1.23
N PRO A 332 -5.01 8.76 2.28
CA PRO A 332 -5.20 7.41 2.84
C PRO A 332 -6.68 7.05 3.08
N ARG A 333 -7.46 7.96 3.68
CA ARG A 333 -8.89 7.78 3.93
C ARG A 333 -9.69 7.48 2.66
N ARG A 334 -9.36 8.15 1.55
CA ARG A 334 -10.03 7.97 0.26
C ARG A 334 -9.65 6.63 -0.39
N ARG A 335 -8.40 6.20 -0.23
CA ARG A 335 -7.94 4.86 -0.66
C ARG A 335 -8.64 3.76 0.14
N ILE A 336 -8.73 3.91 1.46
CA ILE A 336 -9.46 2.98 2.36
C ILE A 336 -10.93 2.90 1.94
N ALA A 337 -11.60 4.04 1.72
CA ALA A 337 -12.99 4.06 1.29
C ALA A 337 -13.23 3.31 -0.04
N LYS A 338 -12.29 3.40 -0.99
CA LYS A 338 -12.34 2.61 -2.23
C LYS A 338 -12.18 1.11 -1.96
N GLY A 339 -11.24 0.72 -1.08
CA GLY A 339 -11.06 -0.69 -0.67
C GLY A 339 -12.30 -1.26 0.01
N VAL A 340 -12.88 -0.51 0.95
CA VAL A 340 -14.15 -0.85 1.62
C VAL A 340 -15.27 -1.01 0.59
N SER A 341 -15.40 -0.09 -0.37
CA SER A 341 -16.41 -0.16 -1.44
C SER A 341 -16.26 -1.42 -2.30
N VAL A 342 -15.04 -1.82 -2.67
CA VAL A 342 -14.79 -3.06 -3.43
C VAL A 342 -15.23 -4.30 -2.64
N LEU A 343 -14.88 -4.37 -1.36
CA LEU A 343 -15.27 -5.49 -0.49
C LEU A 343 -16.79 -5.52 -0.26
N THR A 344 -17.42 -4.38 -0.02
CA THR A 344 -18.87 -4.30 0.14
C THR A 344 -19.57 -4.73 -1.15
N HIS A 345 -19.10 -4.29 -2.32
CA HIS A 345 -19.64 -4.72 -3.61
C HIS A 345 -19.56 -6.23 -3.78
N GLY A 346 -18.37 -6.82 -3.56
CA GLY A 346 -18.16 -8.26 -3.68
C GLY A 346 -19.03 -9.06 -2.72
N ALA A 347 -19.13 -8.63 -1.46
CA ALA A 347 -19.97 -9.28 -0.45
C ALA A 347 -21.47 -9.22 -0.80
N MET A 348 -21.95 -8.07 -1.30
CA MET A 348 -23.35 -7.92 -1.71
C MET A 348 -23.66 -8.72 -2.99
N ALA A 349 -22.73 -8.75 -3.96
CA ALA A 349 -22.87 -9.54 -5.16
C ALA A 349 -22.93 -11.05 -4.84
N LEU A 350 -22.00 -11.55 -4.01
CA LEU A 350 -21.97 -12.94 -3.58
C LEU A 350 -23.24 -13.34 -2.82
N ARG A 351 -23.74 -12.46 -1.96
CA ARG A 351 -25.00 -12.68 -1.24
C ARG A 351 -26.20 -12.73 -2.19
N LYS A 352 -26.24 -11.87 -3.20
CA LYS A 352 -27.30 -11.86 -4.20
C LYS A 352 -27.32 -13.17 -5.01
N GLU A 353 -26.16 -13.73 -5.31
CA GLU A 353 -26.01 -14.94 -6.11
C GLU A 353 -26.29 -16.23 -5.32
N TYR A 354 -25.73 -16.37 -4.12
CA TYR A 354 -25.82 -17.61 -3.35
C TYR A 354 -26.87 -17.60 -2.22
N GLY A 355 -27.54 -16.45 -1.99
CA GLY A 355 -28.60 -16.28 -1.00
C GLY A 355 -28.13 -16.33 0.47
N TRP A 356 -29.02 -15.96 1.41
CA TRP A 356 -28.74 -16.01 2.86
C TRP A 356 -28.59 -17.42 3.45
N ALA A 357 -28.98 -18.46 2.72
CA ALA A 357 -29.02 -19.83 3.22
C ALA A 357 -27.63 -20.39 3.58
N ARG A 358 -26.57 -19.81 3.00
CA ARG A 358 -25.18 -20.03 3.38
C ARG A 358 -24.73 -18.83 4.21
N GLY A 359 -24.79 -18.94 5.53
CA GLY A 359 -24.56 -17.83 6.46
C GLY A 359 -23.21 -17.10 6.30
N PRO A 360 -23.00 -15.98 7.01
CA PRO A 360 -21.80 -15.13 6.86
C PRO A 360 -20.46 -15.85 7.03
N HIS A 361 -20.46 -16.97 7.77
CA HIS A 361 -19.31 -17.82 8.06
C HIS A 361 -18.97 -18.82 6.95
N TYR A 362 -19.77 -18.90 5.89
CA TYR A 362 -19.64 -19.96 4.88
C TYR A 362 -18.47 -19.74 3.90
N PHE A 363 -18.00 -18.50 3.75
CA PHE A 363 -16.99 -18.14 2.76
C PHE A 363 -15.64 -17.73 3.36
N ALA A 364 -15.61 -17.40 4.66
CA ALA A 364 -14.40 -17.03 5.38
C ALA A 364 -14.35 -17.81 6.71
N GLY A 365 -13.28 -18.57 6.90
CA GLY A 365 -12.95 -19.28 8.13
C GLY A 365 -12.28 -18.36 9.16
N ASN A 366 -12.11 -18.88 10.38
CA ASN A 366 -11.32 -18.22 11.41
C ASN A 366 -9.94 -18.90 11.52
N CYS A 367 -9.03 -18.34 12.32
CA CYS A 367 -7.70 -18.94 12.52
C CYS A 367 -7.69 -20.22 13.37
N GLN A 368 -8.81 -20.60 13.97
CA GLN A 368 -8.92 -21.69 14.96
C GLN A 368 -9.61 -22.94 14.40
N THR A 369 -10.25 -22.84 13.23
CA THR A 369 -10.89 -23.96 12.55
C THR A 369 -9.88 -24.69 11.67
N ASP A 370 -9.88 -26.02 11.72
CA ASP A 370 -9.03 -26.86 10.87
C ASP A 370 -9.21 -26.50 9.39
N GLY A 371 -8.09 -26.19 8.70
CA GLY A 371 -8.04 -25.69 7.33
C GLY A 371 -8.62 -26.61 6.24
N ASN A 372 -9.21 -27.76 6.62
CA ASN A 372 -9.84 -28.71 5.71
C ASN A 372 -11.34 -28.42 5.46
N GLN A 373 -11.91 -27.41 6.12
CA GLN A 373 -13.33 -27.04 6.00
C GLN A 373 -13.60 -25.69 5.32
N THR A 374 -12.58 -24.93 4.89
CA THR A 374 -12.81 -23.74 4.06
C THR A 374 -13.30 -24.19 2.68
N GLN A 375 -14.62 -24.26 2.50
CA GLN A 375 -15.21 -24.52 1.19
C GLN A 375 -14.90 -23.34 0.29
N ARG A 376 -13.89 -23.52 -0.58
CA ARG A 376 -13.59 -22.60 -1.66
C ARG A 376 -14.86 -22.41 -2.48
N VAL A 377 -15.20 -21.16 -2.78
CA VAL A 377 -16.34 -20.81 -3.65
C VAL A 377 -16.26 -21.69 -4.92
N PRO A 378 -17.28 -22.49 -5.24
CA PRO A 378 -17.33 -23.22 -6.50
C PRO A 378 -17.20 -22.23 -7.67
N ASP A 379 -16.43 -22.58 -8.70
CA ASP A 379 -16.21 -21.74 -9.90
C ASP A 379 -15.30 -20.51 -9.73
N ARG A 380 -14.30 -20.61 -8.85
CA ARG A 380 -13.18 -19.65 -8.86
C ARG A 380 -12.49 -19.67 -10.24
N ILE A 381 -12.32 -18.50 -10.86
CA ILE A 381 -11.46 -18.33 -12.04
C ILE A 381 -10.08 -18.88 -11.63
N ARG A 382 -9.65 -19.95 -12.31
CA ARG A 382 -8.39 -20.65 -12.06
C ARG A 382 -7.21 -19.87 -12.58
#